data_AF-A0A168L2X6-F1
#
_entry.id   AF-A0A168L2X6-F1
#
_cell.length_a   1.000
_cell.length_b   1.000
_cell.length_c   1.000
_cell.angle_alpha   90.00
_cell.angle_beta   90.00
_cell.angle_gamma   90.00
#
_symmetry.space_group_name_H-M   'P 1'
#
loop_
_entity.id
_entity.type
_entity.pdbx_description
1 polymer ?
#
loop_
_entity_poly.entity_id
_entity_poly.type
_entity_poly.pdbx_seq_one_letter_code
_entity_poly.pdbx_strand_id
1 'polypeptide(L)'
;MLRKLNAFRIISILFAIITIFFACSILINPDSTLISANYTQLFMGCTLLFSSLSDFKENRKRMAILNLLISIFVLSVFAWVLMVH
;
A
#
# COMPACT_ATOMS: atom_id res chain seq x y z
N MET A 1 -16.31 -19.17 -0.07
CA MET A 1 -16.31 -17.74 -0.50
C MET A 1 -15.01 -17.27 -1.17
N LEU A 2 -13.87 -17.95 -1.04
CA LEU A 2 -12.56 -17.51 -1.60
C LEU A 2 -12.43 -17.60 -3.14
N ARG A 3 -13.22 -18.44 -3.82
CA ARG A 3 -13.11 -18.70 -5.27
C ARG A 3 -13.46 -17.49 -6.17
N LYS A 4 -14.00 -16.40 -5.60
CA LYS A 4 -14.34 -15.14 -6.30
C LYS A 4 -13.38 -13.98 -5.99
N LEU A 5 -12.31 -14.20 -5.20
CA LEU A 5 -11.36 -13.12 -4.95
C LEU A 5 -10.52 -12.84 -6.19
N ASN A 6 -10.53 -11.59 -6.64
CA ASN A 6 -9.63 -11.11 -7.69
C ASN A 6 -8.17 -11.27 -7.25
N ALA A 7 -7.29 -11.70 -8.15
CA ALA A 7 -5.86 -11.84 -7.87
C ALA A 7 -5.25 -10.54 -7.31
N PHE A 8 -5.66 -9.38 -7.84
CA PHE A 8 -5.27 -8.07 -7.32
C PHE A 8 -5.67 -7.85 -5.85
N ARG A 9 -6.81 -8.37 -5.44
CA ARG A 9 -7.29 -8.30 -4.06
C ARG A 9 -6.46 -9.17 -3.13
N ILE A 10 -6.05 -10.35 -3.59
CA ILE A 10 -5.15 -11.24 -2.84
C ILE A 10 -3.79 -10.55 -2.63
N ILE A 11 -3.23 -9.97 -3.70
CA ILE A 11 -1.98 -9.22 -3.65
C ILE A 11 -2.08 -8.00 -2.71
N SER A 12 -3.19 -7.25 -2.79
CA SER A 12 -3.45 -6.11 -1.90
C SER A 12 -3.51 -6.54 -0.42
N ILE A 13 -4.17 -7.66 -0.11
CA ILE A 13 -4.21 -8.20 1.26
C ILE A 13 -2.81 -8.59 1.74
N LEU A 14 -1.99 -9.21 0.88
CA LEU A 14 -0.62 -9.60 1.23
C LEU A 14 0.23 -8.36 1.58
N PHE A 15 0.14 -7.30 0.78
CA PHE A 15 0.83 -6.04 1.09
C PHE A 15 0.29 -5.35 2.35
N ALA A 16 -1.02 -5.44 2.61
CA ALA A 16 -1.62 -4.90 3.83
C ALA A 16 -1.05 -5.60 5.07
N ILE A 17 -0.91 -6.93 5.04
CA ILE A 17 -0.31 -7.70 6.15
C ILE A 17 1.14 -7.26 6.41
N ILE A 18 1.93 -7.11 5.34
CA ILE A 18 3.32 -6.63 5.44
C ILE A 18 3.36 -5.21 6.03
N THR A 19 2.46 -4.33 5.58
CA THR A 19 2.36 -2.96 6.08
C THR A 19 2.06 -2.93 7.58
N ILE A 20 1.12 -3.77 8.05
CA ILE A 20 0.79 -3.89 9.47
C ILE A 20 2.00 -4.39 10.27
N PHE A 21 2.75 -5.37 9.74
CA PHE A 21 3.95 -5.88 10.40
C PHE A 21 5.03 -4.80 10.59
N PHE A 22 5.30 -4.00 9.56
CA PHE A 22 6.24 -2.89 9.68
C PHE A 22 5.72 -1.79 10.61
N ALA A 23 4.43 -1.45 10.53
CA ALA A 23 3.81 -0.49 11.44
C ALA A 23 3.92 -0.93 12.91
N CYS A 24 3.67 -2.20 13.21
CA CYS A 24 3.89 -2.77 14.55
C CYS A 24 5.36 -2.70 14.97
N SER A 25 6.28 -2.96 14.04
CA SER A 25 7.72 -2.89 14.31
C SER A 25 8.17 -1.48 14.69
N ILE A 26 7.59 -0.44 14.05
CA ILE A 26 7.81 0.97 14.42
C ILE A 26 7.33 1.26 15.84
N LEU A 27 6.17 0.74 16.23
CA LEU A 27 5.63 0.94 17.58
C LEU A 27 6.51 0.31 18.66
N ILE A 28 7.13 -0.83 18.36
CA ILE A 28 7.95 -1.59 19.32
C ILE A 28 9.37 -0.98 19.41
N ASN A 29 9.94 -0.56 18.28
CA ASN A 29 11.31 -0.04 18.20
C ASN A 29 11.32 1.36 17.55
N PRO A 30 11.08 2.43 18.33
CA PRO A 30 11.03 3.79 17.80
C PRO A 30 12.38 4.27 17.23
N ASP A 31 13.51 3.69 17.64
CA ASP A 31 14.83 4.08 17.13
C ASP A 31 15.12 3.56 15.70
N SER A 32 14.41 2.52 15.24
CA SER A 32 14.50 2.01 13.87
C SER A 32 13.41 2.57 12.94
N THR A 33 12.82 3.71 13.33
CA THR A 33 11.67 4.35 12.67
C THR A 33 11.91 4.71 11.23
N LEU A 34 13.08 5.24 10.85
CA LEU A 34 13.28 5.80 9.50
C LEU A 34 13.13 4.72 8.41
N ILE A 35 13.83 3.61 8.55
CA ILE A 35 13.82 2.50 7.58
C ILE A 35 12.44 1.83 7.58
N SER A 36 11.90 1.55 8.77
CA SER A 36 10.61 0.88 8.92
C SER A 36 9.44 1.75 8.40
N ALA A 37 9.50 3.07 8.57
CA ALA A 37 8.52 4.02 8.05
C ALA A 37 8.56 4.09 6.52
N ASN A 38 9.76 4.11 5.93
CA ASN A 38 9.93 4.09 4.48
C ASN A 38 9.31 2.82 3.87
N TYR A 39 9.57 1.65 4.45
CA TYR A 39 8.94 0.40 3.99
C TYR A 39 7.42 0.41 4.21
N THR A 40 6.93 0.93 5.33
CA THR A 40 5.49 1.07 5.61
C THR A 40 4.81 1.92 4.53
N GLN A 41 5.41 3.05 4.17
CA GLN A 41 4.89 3.95 3.14
C GLN A 41 4.86 3.29 1.76
N LEU A 42 5.91 2.56 1.39
CA LEU A 42 5.98 1.81 0.14
C LEU A 42 4.87 0.74 0.06
N PHE A 43 4.76 -0.11 1.08
CA PHE A 43 3.79 -1.20 1.08
C PHE A 43 2.34 -0.70 1.19
N MET A 44 2.11 0.43 1.87
CA MET A 44 0.82 1.12 1.86
C MET A 44 0.47 1.64 0.45
N GLY A 45 1.42 2.26 -0.24
CA GLY A 45 1.26 2.68 -1.64
C GLY A 45 0.88 1.53 -2.57
N CYS A 46 1.60 0.40 -2.45
CA CYS A 46 1.29 -0.83 -3.19
C CYS A 46 -0.09 -1.39 -2.86
N THR A 47 -0.47 -1.42 -1.58
CA THR A 47 -1.79 -1.90 -1.13
C THR A 47 -2.91 -1.14 -1.83
N LEU A 48 -2.81 0.20 -1.86
CA LEU A 48 -3.77 1.08 -2.52
C LEU A 48 -3.76 0.91 -4.04
N LEU A 49 -2.59 0.70 -4.65
CA LEU A 49 -2.46 0.44 -6.09
C LEU A 49 -3.23 -0.82 -6.49
N PHE A 50 -2.97 -1.95 -5.82
CA PHE A 50 -3.62 -3.21 -6.14
C PHE A 50 -5.11 -3.22 -5.74
N SER A 51 -5.48 -2.47 -4.69
CA SER A 51 -6.88 -2.24 -4.35
C SER A 51 -7.61 -1.48 -5.47
N SER A 52 -6.99 -0.42 -6.02
CA SER A 52 -7.55 0.34 -7.15
C SER A 52 -7.79 -0.53 -8.39
N LEU A 53 -6.84 -1.40 -8.73
CA LEU A 53 -6.96 -2.35 -9.85
C LEU A 53 -8.09 -3.36 -9.62
N SER A 54 -8.24 -3.85 -8.39
CA SER A 54 -9.36 -4.72 -8.02
C SER A 54 -10.71 -3.98 -8.15
N ASP A 55 -10.77 -2.72 -7.74
CA ASP A 55 -11.99 -1.91 -7.82
C ASP A 55 -12.36 -1.55 -9.26
N PHE A 56 -11.38 -1.31 -10.13
CA PHE A 56 -11.60 -1.16 -11.58
C PHE A 56 -12.24 -2.43 -12.16
N LYS A 57 -11.73 -3.61 -11.78
CA LYS A 57 -12.27 -4.90 -12.22
C LYS A 57 -13.68 -5.19 -11.70
N GLU A 58 -14.02 -4.67 -10.53
CA GLU A 58 -15.36 -4.79 -9.91
C GLU A 58 -16.31 -3.64 -10.32
N ASN A 59 -15.98 -2.84 -11.35
CA ASN A 59 -16.77 -1.69 -11.83
C ASN A 59 -17.00 -0.57 -10.80
N ARG A 60 -16.22 -0.52 -9.72
CA ARG A 60 -16.28 0.52 -8.68
C ARG A 60 -15.39 1.71 -9.02
N LYS A 61 -15.62 2.30 -10.21
CA LYS A 61 -14.74 3.31 -10.85
C LYS A 61 -14.36 4.49 -9.94
N ARG A 62 -15.30 5.03 -9.15
CA ARG A 62 -15.03 6.18 -8.27
C ARG A 62 -14.01 5.84 -7.17
N MET A 63 -14.17 4.70 -6.50
CA MET A 63 -13.23 4.25 -5.46
C MET A 63 -11.89 3.85 -6.08
N ALA A 64 -11.93 3.23 -7.26
CA ALA A 64 -10.72 2.87 -7.99
C ALA A 64 -9.85 4.10 -8.31
N ILE A 65 -10.45 5.17 -8.86
CA ILE A 65 -9.73 6.41 -9.19
C ILE A 65 -9.16 7.07 -7.94
N LEU A 66 -9.93 7.17 -6.85
CA LEU A 66 -9.45 7.74 -5.60
C LEU A 66 -8.25 6.95 -5.04
N ASN A 67 -8.37 5.62 -4.96
CA ASN A 67 -7.29 4.76 -4.46
C ASN A 67 -6.05 4.85 -5.35
N LEU A 68 -6.23 4.95 -6.68
CA LEU A 68 -5.13 5.14 -7.62
C LEU A 68 -4.42 6.48 -7.41
N LEU A 69 -5.16 7.58 -7.27
CA LEU A 69 -4.60 8.91 -7.04
C LEU A 69 -3.81 8.97 -5.72
N ILE A 70 -4.38 8.42 -4.64
CA ILE A 70 -3.70 8.36 -3.34
C ILE A 70 -2.45 7.48 -3.44
N SER A 71 -2.52 6.34 -4.13
CA SER A 71 -1.37 5.47 -4.34
C SER A 71 -0.25 6.17 -5.10
N ILE A 72 -0.56 6.85 -6.20
CA ILE A 72 0.41 7.63 -6.99
C ILE A 72 1.06 8.70 -6.11
N PHE A 73 0.26 9.43 -5.32
CA PHE A 73 0.77 10.43 -4.40
C PHE A 73 1.74 9.82 -3.37
N VAL A 74 1.33 8.76 -2.67
CA VAL A 74 2.16 8.09 -1.66
C VAL A 74 3.48 7.58 -2.24
N LEU A 75 3.43 6.95 -3.42
CA LEU A 75 4.61 6.43 -4.11
C LEU A 75 5.51 7.55 -4.64
N SER A 76 4.94 8.67 -5.09
CA SER A 76 5.72 9.84 -5.52
C SER A 76 6.47 10.50 -4.36
N VAL A 77 5.84 10.63 -3.20
CA VAL A 77 6.49 11.13 -1.98
C VAL A 77 7.59 10.17 -1.53
N PHE A 78 7.34 8.86 -1.58
CA PHE A 78 8.36 7.85 -1.27
C PHE A 78 9.57 7.94 -2.21
N ALA A 79 9.33 8.06 -3.53
CA ALA A 79 10.40 8.23 -4.51
C ALA A 79 11.21 9.51 -4.28
N TRP A 80 10.54 10.61 -3.92
CA TRP A 80 11.20 11.85 -3.53
C TRP A 80 12.10 11.68 -2.31
N VAL A 81 11.60 11.05 -1.24
CA VAL A 81 12.38 10.76 -0.03
C VAL A 81 13.62 9.94 -0.37
N LEU A 82 13.51 8.95 -1.26
CA LEU A 82 14.62 8.10 -1.69
C LEU A 82 15.63 8.80 -2.60
N MET A 83 15.24 9.89 -3.28
CA MET A 83 16.16 10.70 -4.10
C MET A 83 16.90 11.76 -3.29
N VAL A 84 16.28 12.26 -2.22
CA VAL A 84 16.84 13.34 -1.38
C VAL A 84 17.72 12.81 -0.25
N HIS A 85 17.51 11.57 0.19
CA HIS A 85 18.35 10.84 1.14
C HIS A 85 19.19 9.77 0.46
#